data_AF-A0A674HSR2-F1
#
_entry.id   AF-A0A674HSR2-F1
#
_cell.length_a   1.000
_cell.length_b   1.000
_cell.length_c   1.000
_cell.angle_alpha   90.00
_cell.angle_beta   90.00
_cell.angle_gamma   90.00
#
_symmetry.space_group_name_H-M   'P 1'
#
loop_
_entity.id
_entity.type
_entity.pdbx_description
1 polymer ?
#
loop_
_entity_poly.entity_id
_entity_poly.type
_entity_poly.pdbx_seq_one_letter_code
_entity_poly.pdbx_strand_id
1 'polypeptide(L)'
;MAEDIRAKLGRYKTAPFDSRFPNQNQTRNCWQNYLDFQRCQRAMAARGADVTPCQWYFRVYKSLCPTSWGHQMAPMASNRPMSPNVPKMSPNVPKCSQISPNPPQMTPNAP
;
A
#
# COMPACT_ATOMS: atom_id res chain seq x y z
N MET A 1 -5.80 1.09 14.00
CA MET A 1 -5.48 1.13 12.55
C MET A 1 -4.50 2.26 12.21
N ALA A 2 -4.83 3.55 12.47
CA ALA A 2 -3.92 4.67 12.17
C ALA A 2 -2.67 4.72 13.08
N GLU A 3 -2.84 4.43 14.37
CA GLU A 3 -1.75 4.28 15.36
C GLU A 3 -0.78 3.16 14.95
N ASP A 4 -1.29 2.02 14.47
CA ASP A 4 -0.49 0.89 14.01
C ASP A 4 0.37 1.23 12.79
N ILE A 5 -0.15 2.05 11.87
CA ILE A 5 0.59 2.51 10.69
C ILE A 5 1.77 3.38 11.14
N ARG A 6 1.56 4.35 12.04
CA ARG A 6 2.65 5.19 12.58
C ARG A 6 3.73 4.36 13.28
N ALA A 7 3.34 3.38 14.09
CA ALA A 7 4.29 2.49 14.76
C ALA A 7 5.09 1.60 13.77
N LYS A 8 4.46 1.15 12.68
CA LYS A 8 5.14 0.43 11.58
C LYS A 8 6.11 1.35 10.83
N LEU A 9 5.74 2.60 10.60
CA LEU A 9 6.64 3.59 10.03
C LEU A 9 7.81 3.91 10.96
N GLY A 10 7.61 4.01 12.27
CA GLY A 10 8.70 4.25 13.23
C GLY A 10 9.79 3.18 13.19
N ARG A 11 9.42 1.92 12.89
CA ARG A 11 10.34 0.77 12.83
C ARG A 11 10.84 0.43 11.41
N TYR A 12 10.45 1.22 10.41
CA TYR A 12 10.82 0.96 9.01
C TYR A 12 12.33 1.14 8.80
N LYS A 13 13.00 0.11 8.28
CA LYS A 13 14.42 0.15 7.90
C LYS A 13 14.62 0.15 6.39
N THR A 14 13.98 -0.79 5.71
CA THR A 14 14.04 -0.97 4.25
C THR A 14 12.75 -1.61 3.74
N ALA A 15 12.58 -1.66 2.42
CA ALA A 15 11.44 -2.32 1.79
C ALA A 15 11.44 -3.82 2.14
N PRO A 16 10.31 -4.37 2.65
CA PRO A 16 10.21 -5.80 2.90
C PRO A 16 10.11 -6.59 1.60
N PHE A 17 10.31 -7.91 1.67
CA PHE A 17 10.03 -8.81 0.56
C PHE A 17 8.56 -8.76 0.17
N ASP A 18 8.29 -8.63 -1.14
CA ASP A 18 6.95 -8.65 -1.72
C ASP A 18 6.82 -9.88 -2.63
N SER A 19 5.97 -10.83 -2.24
CA SER A 19 5.77 -12.09 -2.96
C SER A 19 5.21 -11.92 -4.37
N ARG A 20 4.65 -10.74 -4.71
CA ARG A 20 4.22 -10.40 -6.07
C ARG A 20 5.40 -10.16 -7.01
N PHE A 21 6.56 -9.82 -6.45
CA PHE A 21 7.79 -9.50 -7.18
C PHE A 21 8.96 -10.34 -6.67
N PRO A 22 8.91 -11.68 -6.80
CA PRO A 22 9.92 -12.58 -6.21
C PRO A 22 11.25 -12.59 -6.98
N ASN A 23 11.26 -12.09 -8.22
CA ASN A 23 12.42 -12.12 -9.10
C ASN A 23 13.44 -11.04 -8.77
N GLN A 24 14.70 -11.23 -9.18
CA GLN A 24 15.78 -10.26 -8.98
C GLN A 24 15.50 -8.89 -9.64
N ASN A 25 14.78 -8.85 -10.76
CA ASN A 25 14.42 -7.61 -11.42
C ASN A 25 13.26 -6.90 -10.67
N GLN A 26 13.60 -5.89 -9.87
CA GLN A 26 12.66 -5.13 -9.03
C GLN A 26 12.02 -3.91 -9.73
N THR A 27 12.21 -3.75 -11.04
CA THR A 27 11.68 -2.59 -11.80
C THR A 27 10.16 -2.43 -11.65
N ARG A 28 9.41 -3.54 -11.73
CA ARG A 28 7.95 -3.52 -11.56
C ARG A 28 7.52 -3.20 -10.13
N ASN A 29 8.28 -3.66 -9.13
CA ASN A 29 8.02 -3.37 -7.72
C ASN A 29 8.19 -1.87 -7.43
N CYS A 30 9.30 -1.29 -7.89
CA CYS A 30 9.56 0.14 -7.84
C CYS A 30 8.42 0.94 -8.50
N TRP A 31 8.09 0.62 -9.76
CA TRP A 31 7.07 1.34 -10.51
C TRP A 31 5.68 1.24 -9.88
N GLN A 32 5.30 0.06 -9.39
CA GLN A 32 4.01 -0.14 -8.74
C GLN A 32 3.88 0.70 -7.46
N ASN A 33 4.89 0.69 -6.58
CA ASN A 33 4.87 1.49 -5.36
C ASN A 33 4.91 3.00 -5.65
N TYR A 34 5.60 3.42 -6.70
CA TYR A 34 5.57 4.80 -7.15
C TYR A 34 4.15 5.22 -7.57
N LEU A 35 3.46 4.40 -8.37
CA LEU A 35 2.07 4.66 -8.77
C LEU A 35 1.12 4.68 -7.57
N ASP A 36 1.29 3.76 -6.62
CA ASP A 36 0.44 3.68 -5.43
C ASP A 36 0.63 4.88 -4.51
N PHE A 37 1.87 5.39 -4.37
CA PHE A 37 2.12 6.65 -3.68
C PHE A 37 1.39 7.82 -4.34
N GLN A 38 1.53 7.99 -5.66
CA GLN A 38 0.88 9.08 -6.40
C GLN A 38 -0.65 9.00 -6.33
N ARG A 39 -1.22 7.79 -6.44
CA ARG A 39 -2.66 7.55 -6.31
C ARG A 39 -3.15 7.86 -4.89
N CYS A 40 -2.43 7.39 -3.87
CA CYS A 40 -2.75 7.64 -2.48
C CYS A 40 -2.72 9.14 -2.20
N GLN A 41 -1.65 9.84 -2.60
CA GLN A 41 -1.51 11.27 -2.37
C GLN A 41 -2.64 12.07 -3.02
N ARG A 42 -3.00 11.77 -4.28
CA ARG A 42 -4.13 12.39 -4.97
C ARG A 42 -5.47 12.09 -4.28
N ALA A 43 -5.70 10.85 -3.87
CA ALA A 43 -6.93 10.46 -3.19
C ALA A 43 -7.08 11.12 -1.82
N MET A 44 -5.99 11.24 -1.05
CA MET A 44 -6.00 11.90 0.26
C MET A 44 -6.15 13.42 0.13
N ALA A 45 -5.47 14.04 -0.85
CA ALA A 45 -5.61 15.46 -1.15
C ALA A 45 -7.05 15.83 -1.54
N ALA A 46 -7.70 15.03 -2.40
CA ALA A 46 -9.09 15.25 -2.80
C ALA A 46 -10.09 15.12 -1.63
N ARG A 47 -9.73 14.35 -0.59
CA ARG A 47 -10.55 14.12 0.60
C ARG A 47 -10.19 15.04 1.78
N GLY A 48 -9.12 15.84 1.66
CA GLY A 48 -8.57 16.61 2.78
C GLY A 48 -8.13 15.76 3.98
N ALA A 49 -7.74 14.50 3.75
CA ALA A 49 -7.46 13.52 4.80
C ALA A 49 -5.95 13.33 5.04
N ASP A 50 -5.60 12.73 6.18
CA ASP A 50 -4.21 12.50 6.60
C ASP A 50 -3.40 11.68 5.59
N VAL A 51 -2.29 12.23 5.09
CA VAL A 51 -1.39 11.53 4.15
C VAL A 51 -0.50 10.45 4.80
N THR A 52 -0.64 10.24 6.11
CA THR A 52 0.12 9.23 6.88
C THR A 52 0.09 7.82 6.25
N PRO A 53 -1.04 7.30 5.73
CA PRO A 53 -1.08 6.00 5.07
C PRO A 53 -0.24 5.96 3.78
N CYS A 54 -0.09 7.09 3.08
CA CYS A 54 0.68 7.16 1.85
C CYS A 54 2.19 7.11 2.09
N GLN A 55 2.64 7.47 3.30
CA GLN A 55 4.07 7.49 3.64
C GLN A 55 4.72 6.10 3.59
N TRP A 56 3.95 5.02 3.74
CA TRP A 56 4.46 3.66 3.53
C TRP A 56 4.97 3.48 2.10
N TYR A 57 4.12 3.77 1.11
CA TYR A 57 4.48 3.68 -0.31
C TYR A 57 5.64 4.61 -0.65
N PHE A 58 5.66 5.81 -0.05
CA PHE A 58 6.77 6.76 -0.21
C PHE A 58 8.12 6.14 0.14
N ARG A 59 8.20 5.53 1.32
CA ARG A 59 9.44 4.90 1.81
C ARG A 59 9.84 3.71 0.95
N VAL A 60 8.88 2.83 0.61
CA VAL A 60 9.14 1.64 -0.20
C VAL A 60 9.66 2.01 -1.59
N TYR A 61 9.00 2.92 -2.32
CA TYR A 61 9.50 3.29 -3.66
C TYR A 61 10.85 4.00 -3.54
N LYS A 62 11.09 4.84 -2.52
CA LYS A 62 12.38 5.50 -2.32
C LYS A 62 13.52 4.52 -2.05
N SER A 63 13.26 3.40 -1.37
CA SER A 63 14.24 2.35 -1.13
C SER A 63 14.52 1.47 -2.35
N LEU A 64 13.54 1.28 -3.23
CA LEU A 64 13.65 0.37 -4.39
C LEU A 64 14.08 1.09 -5.69
N CYS A 65 13.61 2.31 -5.90
CA CYS A 65 13.78 3.03 -7.15
C CYS A 65 15.11 3.78 -7.21
N PRO A 66 15.83 3.74 -8.34
CA PRO A 66 16.93 4.66 -8.61
C PRO A 66 16.46 6.13 -8.50
N THR A 67 17.25 6.99 -7.86
CA THR A 67 16.89 8.41 -7.66
C THR A 67 16.64 9.14 -8.97
N SER A 68 17.32 8.77 -10.05
CA SER A 68 17.15 9.34 -11.40
C SER A 68 15.75 9.11 -12.00
N TRP A 69 15.02 8.09 -11.54
CA TRP A 69 13.72 7.74 -12.11
C TRP A 69 12.59 8.64 -11.62
N GLY A 70 12.70 9.25 -10.44
CA GLY A 70 11.61 10.01 -9.83
C GLY A 70 11.06 11.13 -10.72
N HIS A 71 11.92 11.89 -11.38
CA HIS A 71 11.50 12.96 -12.29
C HIS A 71 10.92 12.43 -13.61
N GLN A 72 11.48 11.34 -14.13
CA GLN A 72 11.04 10.74 -15.40
C GLN A 72 9.67 10.06 -15.28
N MET A 73 9.38 9.51 -14.10
CA MET A 73 8.18 8.75 -13.80
C MET A 73 6.94 9.61 -13.52
N ALA A 74 7.11 10.87 -13.12
CA ALA A 74 6.02 11.82 -12.87
C ALA A 74 5.05 12.03 -14.05
N PRO A 75 5.51 12.39 -15.27
CA PRO A 75 4.59 12.56 -16.40
C PRO A 75 3.87 11.25 -16.76
N MET A 76 4.54 10.11 -16.67
CA MET A 76 3.95 8.79 -16.98
C MET A 76 2.85 8.39 -15.98
N ALA A 77 2.96 8.79 -14.71
CA ALA A 77 1.96 8.52 -13.68
C ALA A 77 0.76 9.48 -13.71
N SER A 78 0.90 10.63 -14.37
CA SER A 78 -0.21 11.57 -14.63
C SER A 78 -1.07 11.10 -15.79
N ASN A 79 -0.46 10.50 -16.82
CA ASN A 79 -1.16 10.08 -18.04
C ASN A 79 -1.90 8.74 -17.92
N ARG A 80 -1.75 8.00 -16.81
CA ARG A 80 -2.58 6.82 -16.56
C ARG A 80 -3.92 7.23 -15.97
N PRO A 81 -5.06 6.97 -16.64
CA PRO A 81 -6.36 7.17 -16.03
C PRO A 81 -6.45 6.33 -14.75
N MET A 82 -7.00 6.91 -13.68
CA MET A 82 -7.49 6.09 -12.56
C MET A 82 -8.47 5.08 -13.16
N SER A 83 -8.27 3.79 -12.89
CA SER A 83 -9.17 2.75 -13.39
C SER A 83 -10.62 3.17 -13.08
N PRO A 84 -11.51 3.24 -14.08
CA PRO A 84 -12.91 3.61 -13.84
C PRO A 84 -13.62 2.61 -12.91
N ASN A 85 -13.02 1.42 -12.72
CA ASN A 85 -13.48 0.37 -11.80
C ASN A 85 -12.70 0.32 -10.48
N VAL A 86 -12.18 1.45 -9.97
CA VAL A 86 -11.92 1.52 -8.53
C VAL A 86 -13.30 1.67 -7.89
N PRO A 87 -13.84 0.66 -7.18
CA PRO A 87 -15.10 0.85 -6.47
C PRO A 87 -14.93 2.08 -5.59
N LYS A 88 -15.81 3.06 -5.76
CA LYS A 88 -15.92 4.19 -4.82
C LYS A 88 -15.98 3.54 -3.44
N MET A 89 -14.95 3.74 -2.62
CA MET A 89 -14.96 3.26 -1.24
C MET A 89 -16.22 3.83 -0.61
N SER A 90 -17.23 2.97 -0.42
CA SER A 90 -18.53 3.38 0.08
C SER A 90 -18.32 4.12 1.41
N PRO A 91 -19.02 5.23 1.68
CA PRO A 91 -18.95 5.88 2.99
C PRO A 91 -19.32 4.92 4.14
N ASN A 92 -19.98 3.80 3.81
CA ASN A 92 -20.41 2.74 4.72
C ASN A 92 -19.66 1.43 4.48
N VAL A 93 -18.32 1.44 4.33
CA VAL A 93 -17.57 0.19 4.54
C VAL A 93 -17.61 -0.11 6.04
N PRO A 94 -18.29 -1.18 6.50
CA PRO A 94 -18.21 -1.56 7.90
C PRO A 94 -16.74 -1.83 8.21
N LYS A 95 -16.24 -1.20 9.28
CA LYS A 95 -14.89 -1.44 9.81
C LYS A 95 -14.70 -2.97 9.88
N CYS A 96 -13.60 -3.48 9.33
CA CYS A 96 -13.10 -4.83 9.65
C CYS A 96 -12.79 -4.86 11.15
N SER A 97 -13.82 -5.07 11.95
CA SER A 97 -13.78 -5.28 13.38
C SER A 97 -14.66 -6.48 13.57
N GLN A 98 -14.05 -7.66 13.46
CA GLN A 98 -14.44 -8.98 13.96
C GLN A 98 -13.73 -10.05 13.12
N ILE A 99 -12.39 -10.10 13.18
CA ILE A 99 -11.72 -11.40 13.16
C ILE A 99 -11.40 -11.63 14.64
N SER A 100 -12.23 -12.43 15.27
CA SER A 100 -12.05 -12.87 16.66
C SER A 100 -10.65 -13.48 16.82
N PRO A 101 -9.93 -13.24 17.93
CA PRO A 101 -8.55 -13.69 18.11
C PRO A 101 -8.40 -15.21 18.33
N ASN A 102 -9.48 -15.98 18.27
CA ASN A 102 -9.40 -17.42 18.51
C ASN A 102 -9.10 -18.18 17.21
N PRO A 103 -8.02 -18.97 17.15
CA PRO A 103 -7.80 -19.90 16.06
C PRO A 103 -8.96 -20.91 16.02
N PRO A 104 -9.39 -21.37 14.83
CA PRO A 104 -10.39 -22.44 14.73
C PRO A 104 -9.84 -23.68 15.44
N GLN A 105 -10.55 -24.12 16.49
CA GLN A 105 -10.27 -25.36 17.20
C GLN A 105 -10.49 -26.52 16.22
N MET A 106 -9.44 -27.28 15.91
CA MET A 106 -9.59 -28.57 15.23
C MET A 106 -10.22 -29.53 16.23
N THR A 107 -11.50 -29.83 16.09
CA THR A 107 -12.12 -30.90 16.87
C THR A 107 -11.51 -32.24 16.42
N PRO A 108 -10.88 -33.01 17.31
CA PRO A 108 -10.51 -34.38 16.97
C PRO A 108 -11.81 -35.17 16.78
N ASN A 109 -11.96 -35.76 15.59
CA ASN A 109 -13.00 -36.75 15.35
C ASN A 109 -12.92 -37.83 16.44
N ALA A 110 -14.07 -38.14 17.02
CA ALA A 110 -14.28 -39.33 17.82
C ALA A 110 -15.74 -39.75 17.66
N PRO A 111 -16.07 -41.04 17.78
CA PRO A 111 -15.35 -42.24 17.36
C PRO A 111 -15.77 -42.73 15.96
#